data_AF-A0A7C7JDU2-F1
#
_entry.id   AF-A0A7C7JDU2-F1
#
_cell.length_a   1.000
_cell.length_b   1.000
_cell.length_c   1.000
_cell.angle_alpha   90.00
_cell.angle_beta   90.00
_cell.angle_gamma   90.00
#
_symmetry.space_group_name_H-M   'P 1'
#
loop_
_entity.id
_entity.type
_entity.pdbx_description
1 polymer ?
#
loop_
_entity_poly.entity_id
_entity_poly.type
_entity_poly.pdbx_seq_one_letter_code
_entity_poly.pdbx_strand_id
1 'polypeptide(L)'
;MKNLFLFVFLSVFSVSTYSDYKSDQATTIVDVDGVSIAYTTSGEEESPSVLMIMGLMASHRVWPEEIVNEFVNAGYRVVLFDNRDTGDSDRLDRLGNPRLWWKFLVNSLGIEVNAPYTLLDMAEDGIAILDVLEIQSAHIVGASMGGMIAQTIASEYPERTKSLVSIMSTTG
;
A
#
# COMPACT_ATOMS: atom_id res chain seq x y z
N MET A 1 -12.88 -60.53 -19.21
CA MET A 1 -13.55 -59.37 -19.85
C MET A 1 -14.39 -58.71 -18.75
N LYS A 2 -14.17 -57.50 -18.24
CA LYS A 2 -13.47 -56.29 -18.70
C LYS A 2 -12.98 -55.54 -17.45
N ASN A 3 -11.74 -55.03 -17.46
CA ASN A 3 -11.24 -54.11 -16.44
C ASN A 3 -11.80 -52.71 -16.73
N LEU A 4 -12.49 -52.11 -15.75
CA LEU A 4 -13.03 -50.76 -15.84
C LEU A 4 -11.96 -49.77 -15.37
N PHE A 5 -11.29 -49.10 -16.31
CA PHE A 5 -10.40 -47.97 -16.01
C PHE A 5 -11.25 -46.72 -15.77
N LEU A 6 -11.20 -46.18 -14.55
CA LEU A 6 -11.76 -44.88 -14.19
C LEU A 6 -10.74 -43.79 -14.57
N PHE A 7 -11.00 -43.08 -15.66
CA PHE A 7 -10.23 -41.89 -16.01
C PHE A 7 -10.80 -40.68 -15.26
N VAL A 8 -10.09 -40.19 -14.26
CA VAL A 8 -10.36 -38.88 -13.63
C VAL A 8 -9.74 -37.82 -14.54
N PHE A 9 -10.57 -37.08 -15.27
CA PHE A 9 -10.14 -35.88 -15.99
C PHE A 9 -10.06 -34.73 -14.98
N LEU A 10 -8.87 -34.40 -14.50
CA LEU A 10 -8.61 -33.14 -13.80
C LEU A 10 -8.46 -32.05 -14.88
N SER A 11 -9.55 -31.37 -15.22
CA SER A 11 -9.47 -30.18 -16.06
C SER A 11 -8.96 -29.01 -15.19
N VAL A 12 -7.68 -28.72 -15.27
CA VAL A 12 -7.13 -27.47 -14.77
C VAL A 12 -7.51 -26.38 -15.78
N PHE A 13 -8.67 -25.76 -15.58
CA PHE A 13 -8.98 -24.50 -16.23
C PHE A 13 -8.18 -23.43 -15.49
N SER A 14 -6.96 -23.15 -15.95
CA SER A 14 -6.31 -21.89 -15.60
C SER A 14 -7.00 -20.81 -16.42
N VAL A 15 -8.06 -20.22 -15.87
CA VAL A 15 -8.54 -18.94 -16.40
C VAL A 15 -7.44 -17.95 -16.02
N SER A 16 -6.56 -17.62 -16.96
CA SER A 16 -5.72 -16.43 -16.82
C SER A 16 -6.65 -15.22 -16.88
N THR A 17 -7.23 -14.86 -15.74
CA THR A 17 -7.85 -13.57 -15.55
C THR A 17 -6.73 -12.54 -15.56
N TYR A 18 -6.60 -11.83 -16.68
CA TYR A 18 -5.79 -10.62 -16.69
C TYR A 18 -6.38 -9.62 -15.70
N SER A 19 -5.51 -8.90 -15.01
CA SER A 19 -5.92 -7.83 -14.11
C SER A 19 -6.65 -6.73 -14.86
N ASP A 20 -7.78 -6.29 -14.33
CA ASP A 20 -8.53 -5.12 -14.79
C ASP A 20 -8.60 -4.06 -13.67
N TYR A 21 -7.49 -3.90 -12.93
CA TYR A 21 -7.39 -2.84 -11.94
C TYR A 21 -7.57 -1.49 -12.63
N LYS A 22 -8.41 -0.66 -12.02
CA LYS A 22 -8.66 0.73 -12.41
C LYS A 22 -8.33 1.66 -11.26
N SER A 23 -7.63 2.74 -11.56
CA SER A 23 -7.25 3.77 -10.59
C SER A 23 -8.45 4.48 -9.99
N ASP A 24 -9.62 4.45 -10.63
CA ASP A 24 -10.87 5.04 -10.14
C ASP A 24 -11.76 4.05 -9.35
N GLN A 25 -11.31 2.80 -9.14
CA GLN A 25 -12.09 1.81 -8.40
C GLN A 25 -12.42 2.27 -6.97
N ALA A 26 -13.51 1.73 -6.43
CA ALA A 26 -13.97 2.09 -5.10
C ALA A 26 -12.95 1.66 -4.02
N THR A 27 -12.83 2.51 -3.01
CA THR A 27 -12.06 2.25 -1.81
C THR A 27 -12.96 1.71 -0.70
N THR A 28 -12.37 0.88 0.16
CA THR A 28 -12.94 0.50 1.46
C THR A 28 -12.30 1.36 2.53
N ILE A 29 -13.08 1.86 3.47
CA ILE A 29 -12.60 2.71 4.57
C ILE A 29 -12.55 1.89 5.85
N VAL A 30 -11.44 1.97 6.57
CA VAL A 30 -11.24 1.37 7.89
C VAL A 30 -10.83 2.44 8.88
N ASP A 31 -11.23 2.28 10.15
CA ASP A 31 -10.73 3.12 11.23
C ASP A 31 -9.43 2.51 11.77
N VAL A 32 -8.35 3.29 11.74
CA VAL A 32 -7.05 2.96 12.31
C VAL A 32 -6.74 4.00 13.38
N ASP A 33 -6.91 3.64 14.64
CA ASP A 33 -6.66 4.49 15.81
C ASP A 33 -7.32 5.88 15.73
N GLY A 34 -8.57 5.92 15.27
CA GLY A 34 -9.34 7.16 15.13
C GLY A 34 -8.96 8.01 13.90
N VAL A 35 -8.29 7.40 12.91
CA VAL A 35 -8.06 7.95 11.59
C VAL A 35 -8.71 7.02 10.55
N SER A 36 -9.60 7.55 9.73
CA SER A 36 -10.18 6.77 8.63
C SER A 36 -9.19 6.65 7.47
N ILE A 37 -8.79 5.42 7.15
CA ILE A 37 -7.85 5.10 6.07
C ILE A 37 -8.59 4.36 4.96
N ALA A 38 -8.52 4.90 3.74
CA ALA A 38 -9.09 4.31 2.54
C ALA A 38 -8.07 3.41 1.84
N TYR A 39 -8.48 2.19 1.50
CA TYR A 39 -7.65 1.25 0.76
C TYR A 39 -8.44 0.53 -0.33
N THR A 40 -7.71 -0.08 -1.27
CA THR A 40 -8.27 -0.96 -2.28
C THR A 40 -7.28 -2.09 -2.58
N THR A 41 -7.79 -3.19 -3.14
CA THR A 41 -6.98 -4.37 -3.47
C THR A 41 -7.22 -4.81 -4.90
N SER A 42 -6.22 -5.46 -5.50
CA SER A 42 -6.35 -6.17 -6.78
C SER A 42 -5.56 -7.47 -6.78
N GLY A 43 -6.01 -8.46 -7.54
CA GLY A 43 -5.45 -9.81 -7.56
C GLY A 43 -6.09 -10.78 -6.56
N GLU A 44 -5.70 -12.04 -6.65
CA GLU A 44 -6.26 -13.15 -5.86
C GLU A 44 -5.96 -12.99 -4.37
N GLU A 45 -6.91 -13.34 -3.50
CA GLU A 45 -6.81 -13.10 -2.06
C GLU A 45 -5.63 -13.84 -1.39
N GLU A 46 -5.37 -15.06 -1.86
CA GLU A 46 -4.34 -15.98 -1.35
C GLU A 46 -2.95 -15.74 -1.98
N SER A 47 -2.84 -14.80 -2.92
CA SER A 47 -1.57 -14.49 -3.57
C SER A 47 -0.60 -13.75 -2.64
N PRO A 48 0.73 -13.91 -2.82
CA PRO A 48 1.71 -13.10 -2.10
C PRO A 48 1.41 -11.60 -2.25
N SER A 49 1.38 -10.88 -1.13
CA SER A 49 0.91 -9.49 -1.13
C SER A 49 2.03 -8.47 -1.35
N VAL A 50 1.69 -7.38 -2.03
CA VAL A 50 2.51 -6.18 -2.24
C VAL A 50 1.75 -4.98 -1.67
N LEU A 51 2.31 -4.31 -0.68
CA LEU A 51 1.77 -3.05 -0.14
C LEU A 51 2.43 -1.88 -0.88
N MET A 52 1.64 -1.07 -1.58
CA MET A 52 2.12 0.07 -2.36
C MET A 52 1.79 1.39 -1.68
N ILE A 53 2.83 2.18 -1.39
CA ILE A 53 2.75 3.42 -0.59
C ILE A 53 3.15 4.62 -1.46
N MET A 54 2.20 5.53 -1.67
CA MET A 54 2.43 6.71 -2.50
C MET A 54 3.09 7.86 -1.71
N GLY A 55 3.66 8.82 -2.44
CA GLY A 55 4.32 10.00 -1.88
C GLY A 55 3.38 11.05 -1.29
N LEU A 56 3.98 12.11 -0.76
CA LEU A 56 3.29 13.22 -0.09
C LEU A 56 2.21 13.85 -0.97
N MET A 57 1.02 14.09 -0.40
CA MET A 57 -0.15 14.69 -1.06
C MET A 57 -0.74 13.91 -2.24
N ALA A 58 -0.18 12.74 -2.58
CA ALA A 58 -0.66 11.90 -3.66
C ALA A 58 -1.50 10.74 -3.11
N SER A 59 -2.61 10.48 -3.80
CA SER A 59 -3.48 9.34 -3.57
C SER A 59 -2.89 8.08 -4.24
N HIS A 60 -3.31 6.90 -3.79
CA HIS A 60 -3.00 5.62 -4.45
C HIS A 60 -3.29 5.64 -5.96
N ARG A 61 -4.28 6.43 -6.39
CA ARG A 61 -4.71 6.58 -7.80
C ARG A 61 -3.61 7.11 -8.73
N VAL A 62 -2.54 7.68 -8.17
CA VAL A 62 -1.38 8.18 -8.93
C VAL A 62 -0.48 7.04 -9.41
N TRP A 63 -0.57 5.83 -8.82
CA TRP A 63 0.13 4.67 -9.35
C TRP A 63 -0.39 4.36 -10.76
N PRO A 64 0.49 4.27 -11.78
CA PRO A 64 0.06 3.88 -13.11
C PRO A 64 -0.65 2.52 -13.07
N GLU A 65 -1.83 2.44 -13.70
CA GLU A 65 -2.62 1.20 -13.74
C GLU A 65 -1.80 0.06 -14.32
N GLU A 66 -0.93 0.35 -15.29
CA GLU A 66 -0.05 -0.63 -15.91
C GLU A 66 0.87 -1.30 -14.87
N ILE A 67 1.45 -0.53 -13.95
CA ILE A 67 2.33 -1.10 -12.92
C ILE A 67 1.55 -2.02 -11.99
N VAL A 68 0.35 -1.60 -11.55
CA VAL A 68 -0.49 -2.41 -10.67
C VAL A 68 -0.95 -3.68 -11.37
N ASN A 69 -1.43 -3.55 -12.62
CA ASN A 69 -1.87 -4.68 -13.42
C ASN A 69 -0.74 -5.67 -13.71
N GLU A 70 0.50 -5.21 -13.93
CA GLU A 70 1.66 -6.09 -14.11
C GLU A 70 2.01 -6.88 -12.84
N PHE A 71 1.89 -6.29 -11.65
CA PHE A 71 2.04 -7.07 -10.40
C PHE A 71 0.97 -8.16 -10.27
N VAL A 72 -0.28 -7.83 -10.55
CA VAL A 72 -1.37 -8.80 -10.49
C VAL A 72 -1.21 -9.90 -11.54
N ASN A 73 -0.86 -9.55 -12.78
CA ASN A 73 -0.56 -10.50 -13.84
C ASN A 73 0.63 -11.42 -13.50
N ALA A 74 1.58 -10.92 -12.70
CA ALA A 74 2.68 -11.71 -12.16
C ALA A 74 2.29 -12.59 -10.95
N GLY A 75 1.01 -12.60 -10.56
CA GLY A 75 0.46 -13.46 -9.51
C GLY A 75 0.51 -12.87 -8.10
N TYR A 76 0.70 -11.56 -7.96
CA TYR A 76 0.67 -10.87 -6.66
C TYR A 76 -0.71 -10.30 -6.33
N ARG A 77 -1.02 -10.23 -5.03
CA ARG A 77 -2.11 -9.43 -4.50
C ARG A 77 -1.58 -8.03 -4.22
N VAL A 78 -2.09 -7.02 -4.90
CA VAL A 78 -1.68 -5.63 -4.65
C VAL A 78 -2.65 -4.99 -3.66
N VAL A 79 -2.09 -4.38 -2.62
CA VAL A 79 -2.81 -3.57 -1.63
C VAL A 79 -2.34 -2.13 -1.80
N LEU A 80 -3.28 -1.23 -2.05
CA LEU A 80 -2.99 0.20 -2.17
C LEU A 80 -3.85 0.97 -1.18
N PHE A 81 -3.33 2.06 -0.64
CA PHE A 81 -4.08 2.92 0.28
C PHE A 81 -3.74 4.38 0.10
N ASP A 82 -4.66 5.23 0.53
CA ASP A 82 -4.47 6.65 0.66
C ASP A 82 -3.86 6.96 2.03
N ASN A 83 -2.69 7.60 2.04
CA ASN A 83 -2.12 8.14 3.27
C ASN A 83 -3.08 9.15 3.92
N ARG A 84 -2.89 9.40 5.22
CA ARG A 84 -3.54 10.53 5.91
C ARG A 84 -3.42 11.81 5.07
N ASP A 85 -4.50 12.60 5.01
CA ASP A 85 -4.61 13.84 4.23
C ASP A 85 -4.61 13.69 2.70
N THR A 86 -4.70 12.47 2.16
CA THR A 86 -4.79 12.22 0.70
C THR A 86 -6.01 11.39 0.32
N GLY A 87 -6.42 11.51 -0.95
CA GLY A 87 -7.50 10.73 -1.55
C GLY A 87 -8.78 10.67 -0.70
N ASP A 88 -9.26 9.46 -0.46
CA ASP A 88 -10.49 9.18 0.29
C ASP A 88 -10.25 8.95 1.80
N SER A 89 -8.99 9.02 2.26
CA SER A 89 -8.63 8.98 3.68
C SER A 89 -8.96 10.29 4.41
N ASP A 90 -8.99 10.23 5.74
CA ASP A 90 -9.33 11.36 6.59
C ASP A 90 -8.45 12.58 6.30
N ARG A 91 -9.11 13.76 6.27
CA ARG A 91 -8.42 15.05 6.21
C ARG A 91 -8.32 15.57 7.62
N LEU A 92 -7.12 15.51 8.18
CA LEU A 92 -6.83 15.89 9.57
C LEU A 92 -6.75 17.41 9.74
N ASP A 93 -7.62 18.17 9.06
CA ASP A 93 -7.71 19.62 9.13
C ASP A 93 -7.92 20.11 10.58
N ARG A 94 -8.49 19.26 11.44
CA ARG A 94 -8.61 19.47 12.90
C ARG A 94 -7.27 19.67 13.62
N LEU A 95 -6.17 19.18 13.05
CA LEU A 95 -4.81 19.33 13.57
C LEU A 95 -4.11 20.60 13.01
N GLY A 96 -4.82 21.37 12.17
CA GLY A 96 -4.33 22.58 11.52
C GLY A 96 -3.77 22.32 10.12
N ASN A 97 -3.75 23.37 9.29
CA ASN A 97 -3.30 23.30 7.91
C ASN A 97 -1.97 24.06 7.73
N PRO A 98 -0.81 23.39 7.88
CA PRO A 98 0.47 24.05 7.82
C PRO A 98 0.81 24.48 6.39
N ARG A 99 1.46 25.64 6.25
CA ARG A 99 2.05 26.05 4.97
C ARG A 99 3.27 25.17 4.67
N LEU A 100 3.06 24.06 3.94
CA LEU A 100 4.11 23.08 3.66
C LEU A 100 5.37 23.69 3.04
N TRP A 101 5.23 24.59 2.06
CA TRP A 101 6.38 25.28 1.45
C TRP A 101 7.21 26.06 2.47
N TRP A 102 6.56 26.66 3.47
CA TRP A 102 7.23 27.38 4.56
C TRP A 102 7.95 26.41 5.49
N LYS A 103 7.31 25.29 5.82
CA LYS A 103 7.93 24.21 6.61
C LYS A 103 9.16 23.63 5.90
N PHE A 104 9.09 23.37 4.60
CA PHE A 104 10.25 22.91 3.82
C PHE A 104 11.38 23.94 3.79
N LEU A 105 11.05 25.23 3.66
CA LEU A 105 12.04 26.31 3.73
C LEU A 105 12.75 26.35 5.09
N VAL A 106 11.98 26.32 6.18
CA VAL A 106 12.51 26.33 7.56
C VAL A 106 13.38 25.11 7.83
N ASN A 107 12.96 23.92 7.39
CA ASN A 107 13.75 22.69 7.49
C ASN A 107 15.05 22.75 6.67
N SER A 108 15.02 23.32 5.47
CA SER A 108 16.21 23.53 4.62
C SER A 108 17.25 24.44 5.29
N LEU A 109 16.82 25.31 6.22
CA LEU A 109 17.70 26.14 7.04
C LEU A 109 18.19 25.43 8.31
N GLY A 110 17.92 24.13 8.48
CA GLY A 110 18.34 23.32 9.63
C GLY A 110 17.50 23.53 10.89
N ILE A 111 16.34 24.18 10.78
CA ILE A 111 15.42 24.37 11.91
C ILE A 111 14.41 23.23 11.90
N GLU A 112 14.31 22.53 13.02
CA GLU A 112 13.40 21.40 13.19
C GLU A 112 11.94 21.82 13.06
N VAL A 113 11.17 21.01 12.34
CA VAL A 113 9.76 21.27 12.04
C VAL A 113 8.90 20.17 12.64
N ASN A 114 8.06 20.53 13.59
CA ASN A 114 7.09 19.60 14.17
C ASN A 114 5.91 19.37 13.21
N ALA A 115 5.58 18.10 12.97
CA ALA A 115 4.38 17.67 12.27
C ALA A 115 3.37 17.07 13.26
N PRO A 116 2.04 17.15 13.01
CA PRO A 116 1.02 16.59 13.90
C PRO A 116 1.03 15.06 13.99
N TYR A 117 1.63 14.40 13.01
CA TYR A 117 1.87 12.96 12.95
C TYR A 117 3.22 12.72 12.25
N THR A 118 3.79 11.56 12.49
CA THR A 118 5.14 11.15 12.10
C THR A 118 5.10 10.12 10.96
N LEU A 119 6.26 9.79 10.40
CA LEU A 119 6.39 8.67 9.46
C LEU A 119 6.08 7.33 10.10
N LEU A 120 6.29 7.18 11.42
CA LEU A 120 5.94 5.98 12.15
C LEU A 120 4.42 5.82 12.24
N ASP A 121 3.68 6.89 12.53
CA ASP A 121 2.21 6.86 12.52
C ASP A 121 1.68 6.42 11.13
N MET A 122 2.31 6.88 10.05
CA MET A 122 1.93 6.51 8.68
C MET A 122 2.35 5.07 8.32
N ALA A 123 3.45 4.58 8.89
CA ALA A 123 3.86 3.19 8.75
C ALA A 123 2.87 2.25 9.47
N GLU A 124 2.42 2.64 10.65
CA GLU A 124 1.39 1.94 11.43
C GLU A 124 0.07 1.86 10.68
N ASP A 125 -0.34 2.90 9.94
CA ASP A 125 -1.52 2.82 9.06
C ASP A 125 -1.39 1.69 8.03
N GLY A 126 -0.23 1.57 7.40
CA GLY A 126 0.06 0.51 6.43
C GLY A 126 0.03 -0.88 7.07
N ILE A 127 0.57 -1.04 8.28
CA ILE A 127 0.53 -2.29 9.04
C ILE A 127 -0.92 -2.64 9.44
N ALA A 128 -1.70 -1.67 9.90
CA ALA A 128 -3.09 -1.88 10.27
C ALA A 128 -3.95 -2.34 9.08
N ILE A 129 -3.69 -1.83 7.88
CA ILE A 129 -4.34 -2.33 6.66
C ILE A 129 -3.99 -3.82 6.42
N LEU A 130 -2.72 -4.20 6.61
CA LEU A 130 -2.34 -5.61 6.49
C LEU A 130 -3.07 -6.47 7.54
N ASP A 131 -3.25 -5.98 8.76
CA ASP A 131 -3.98 -6.68 9.82
C ASP A 131 -5.46 -6.86 9.48
N VAL A 132 -6.12 -5.81 8.98
CA VAL A 132 -7.53 -5.87 8.54
C VAL A 132 -7.72 -6.88 7.40
N LEU A 133 -6.74 -6.98 6.51
CA LEU A 133 -6.75 -7.92 5.39
C LEU A 133 -6.23 -9.32 5.75
N GLU A 134 -5.90 -9.55 7.02
CA GLU A 134 -5.31 -10.80 7.53
C GLU A 134 -4.00 -11.20 6.82
N ILE A 135 -3.26 -10.22 6.31
CA ILE A 135 -1.98 -10.40 5.61
C ILE A 135 -0.83 -10.41 6.63
N GLN A 136 -0.24 -11.58 6.85
CA GLN A 136 0.87 -11.73 7.79
C GLN A 136 2.12 -10.93 7.38
N SER A 137 2.48 -10.91 6.10
CA SER A 137 3.64 -10.15 5.60
C SER A 137 3.57 -9.88 4.10
N ALA A 138 4.11 -8.74 3.68
CA ALA A 138 4.03 -8.24 2.31
C ALA A 138 5.38 -7.76 1.78
N HIS A 139 5.52 -7.68 0.46
CA HIS A 139 6.56 -6.86 -0.17
C HIS A 139 6.15 -5.40 -0.07
N ILE A 140 7.03 -4.53 0.43
CA ILE A 140 6.70 -3.13 0.69
C ILE A 140 7.34 -2.27 -0.41
N VAL A 141 6.51 -1.52 -1.14
CA VAL A 141 6.93 -0.69 -2.27
C VAL A 141 6.52 0.75 -1.99
N GLY A 142 7.49 1.66 -1.90
CA GLY A 142 7.24 3.06 -1.58
C GLY A 142 7.87 4.03 -2.58
N ALA A 143 7.16 5.09 -2.94
CA ALA A 143 7.66 6.16 -3.81
C ALA A 143 7.75 7.51 -3.09
N SER A 144 8.88 8.22 -3.24
CA SER A 144 9.14 9.51 -2.60
C SER A 144 8.94 9.43 -1.08
N MET A 145 8.10 10.25 -0.45
CA MET A 145 7.76 10.09 0.99
C MET A 145 7.24 8.68 1.32
N GLY A 146 6.54 8.01 0.40
CA GLY A 146 6.12 6.62 0.57
C GLY A 146 7.31 5.66 0.69
N GLY A 147 8.46 6.00 0.09
CA GLY A 147 9.72 5.28 0.27
C GLY A 147 10.33 5.47 1.67
N MET A 148 10.12 6.64 2.30
CA MET A 148 10.49 6.87 3.71
C MET A 148 9.60 6.02 4.63
N ILE A 149 8.29 6.02 4.41
CA ILE A 149 7.33 5.18 5.15
C ILE A 149 7.68 3.69 4.99
N ALA A 150 7.97 3.24 3.77
CA ALA A 150 8.36 1.85 3.51
C ALA A 150 9.65 1.45 4.25
N GLN A 151 10.62 2.36 4.35
CA GLN A 151 11.83 2.15 5.16
C GLN A 151 11.50 2.04 6.65
N THR A 152 10.60 2.90 7.16
CA THR A 152 10.13 2.84 8.54
C THR A 152 9.44 1.51 8.83
N ILE A 153 8.56 1.02 7.95
CA ILE A 153 7.94 -0.31 8.07
C ILE A 153 9.01 -1.40 8.12
N ALA A 154 9.99 -1.37 7.21
CA ALA A 154 11.04 -2.38 7.16
C ALA A 154 11.95 -2.38 8.41
N SER A 155 12.13 -1.23 9.06
CA SER A 155 12.91 -1.07 10.28
C SER A 155 12.16 -1.54 11.52
N GLU A 156 10.93 -1.06 11.70
CA GLU A 156 10.16 -1.26 12.93
C GLU A 156 9.34 -2.56 12.92
N TYR A 157 8.99 -3.06 11.72
CA TYR A 157 8.19 -4.27 11.50
C TYR A 157 8.89 -5.23 10.52
N PRO A 158 10.13 -5.69 10.81
CA PRO A 158 10.90 -6.54 9.91
C PRO A 158 10.21 -7.89 9.65
N GLU A 159 9.47 -8.43 10.62
CA GLU A 159 8.69 -9.66 10.47
C GLU A 159 7.49 -9.54 9.53
N ARG A 160 7.00 -8.30 9.32
CA ARG A 160 5.92 -7.98 8.39
C ARG A 160 6.44 -7.68 6.98
N THR A 161 7.76 -7.56 6.81
CA THR A 161 8.41 -7.08 5.58
C THR A 161 9.15 -8.20 4.85
N LYS A 162 8.60 -8.69 3.73
CA LYS A 162 9.26 -9.70 2.87
C LYS A 162 10.41 -9.12 2.06
N SER A 163 10.23 -7.91 1.55
CA SER A 163 11.27 -7.13 0.86
C SER A 163 10.89 -5.65 0.87
N LEU A 164 11.88 -4.79 0.65
CA LEU A 164 11.70 -3.35 0.52
C LEU A 164 12.09 -2.89 -0.89
N VAL A 165 11.23 -2.11 -1.54
CA VAL A 165 11.52 -1.35 -2.76
C VAL A 165 11.30 0.14 -2.48
N SER A 166 12.37 0.92 -2.52
CA SER A 166 12.33 2.37 -2.29
C SER A 166 12.61 3.11 -3.60
N ILE A 167 11.64 3.88 -4.07
CA ILE A 167 11.68 4.57 -5.37
C ILE A 167 11.82 6.07 -5.10
N MET A 168 12.86 6.70 -5.65
CA MET A 168 13.06 8.16 -5.63
C MET A 168 12.90 8.80 -4.24
N SER A 169 13.42 8.15 -3.20
CA SER A 169 13.29 8.54 -1.80
C SER A 169 14.64 8.89 -1.17
N THR A 170 14.59 9.65 -0.07
CA THR A 170 15.69 9.77 0.89
C THR A 170 15.47 8.82 2.07
N THR A 171 16.43 8.77 3.01
CA THR A 171 16.24 8.10 4.31
C THR A 171 15.10 8.75 5.08
N GLY A 172 14.26 7.90 5.68
CA GLY A 172 13.21 8.28 6.62
C GLY A 172 13.76 8.80 7.93
#